data_AF-A0A151A3K9-F1
#
_entry.id   AF-A0A151A3K9-F1
#
_cell.length_a   1.000
_cell.length_b   1.000
_cell.length_c   1.000
_cell.angle_alpha   90.00
_cell.angle_beta   90.00
_cell.angle_gamma   90.00
#
_symmetry.space_group_name_H-M   'P 1'
#
loop_
_entity.id
_entity.type
_entity.pdbx_description
1 polymer ?
#
loop_
_entity_poly.entity_id
_entity_poly.type
_entity_poly.pdbx_seq_one_letter_code
_entity_poly.pdbx_strand_id
1 'polypeptide(L)'
;MSEYLTGELSDMFGISNRTIQYYDKKGLLKPAYIKENSYRVYTENEVEKLQLILILKEMDISLKDIKVILDSDKDMKAINLILEQKINETTKKIEQQQSQLKHIQNIKNTITEHSNSQIQKLVDIENAMKRNDEKNALYKKLFIIGGCATFIQLVGVSISFAIKSYLPFLVSLIIGVICATAITNKYFEAVVYMCPNCHTTFKPKLLKWLFAAHTIKTRKLKCPNCHNKNHCLELIKTP
;
A
#
# COMPACT_ATOMS: atom_id res chain seq x y z
N MET A 1 -3.97 -27.19 -54.65
CA MET A 1 -4.10 -27.03 -53.18
C MET A 1 -2.76 -26.60 -52.65
N SER A 2 -2.77 -25.62 -51.76
CA SER A 2 -1.56 -25.14 -51.08
C SER A 2 -1.03 -26.23 -50.15
N GLU A 3 0.29 -26.41 -50.13
CA GLU A 3 0.98 -27.38 -49.27
C GLU A 3 1.77 -26.64 -48.20
N TYR A 4 1.73 -27.15 -46.97
CA TYR A 4 2.39 -26.56 -45.81
C TYR A 4 3.25 -27.61 -45.10
N LEU A 5 4.47 -27.23 -44.72
CA LEU A 5 5.35 -28.00 -43.85
C LEU A 5 5.03 -27.72 -42.38
N THR A 6 5.51 -28.60 -41.49
CA THR A 6 5.35 -28.41 -40.03
C THR A 6 5.85 -27.04 -39.55
N GLY A 7 6.97 -26.56 -40.10
CA GLY A 7 7.52 -25.24 -39.76
C GLY A 7 6.61 -24.08 -40.15
N GLU A 8 6.02 -24.14 -41.34
CA GLU A 8 5.11 -23.11 -41.83
C GLU A 8 3.82 -23.06 -41.01
N LEU A 9 3.28 -24.22 -40.62
CA LEU A 9 2.15 -24.29 -39.68
C LEU A 9 2.52 -23.75 -38.29
N SER A 10 3.73 -24.06 -37.80
CA SER A 10 4.24 -23.56 -36.53
C SER A 10 4.27 -22.04 -36.51
N ASP A 11 4.80 -21.44 -37.58
CA ASP A 11 4.92 -19.99 -37.71
C ASP A 11 3.55 -19.32 -37.92
N MET A 12 2.67 -19.94 -38.72
CA MET A 12 1.32 -19.42 -39.00
C MET A 12 0.44 -19.35 -37.75
N PHE A 13 0.50 -20.36 -36.88
CA PHE A 13 -0.35 -20.47 -35.69
C PHE A 13 0.37 -20.10 -34.38
N GLY A 14 1.65 -19.71 -34.45
CA GLY A 14 2.44 -19.34 -33.27
C GLY A 14 2.63 -20.49 -32.27
N ILE A 15 2.64 -21.75 -32.73
CA ILE A 15 2.79 -22.95 -31.89
C ILE A 15 4.08 -23.67 -32.22
N SER A 16 4.67 -24.37 -31.26
CA SER A 16 5.90 -25.11 -31.53
C SER A 16 5.70 -26.26 -32.52
N ASN A 17 6.71 -26.55 -33.34
CA ASN A 17 6.78 -27.79 -34.15
C ASN A 17 6.49 -29.06 -33.33
N ARG A 18 6.90 -29.08 -32.05
CA ARG A 18 6.62 -30.20 -31.13
C ARG A 18 5.13 -30.35 -30.86
N THR A 19 4.37 -29.26 -30.80
CA THR A 19 2.91 -29.28 -30.58
C THR A 19 2.21 -29.97 -31.75
N ILE A 20 2.59 -29.62 -32.99
CA ILE A 20 2.02 -30.24 -34.21
C ILE A 20 2.35 -31.73 -34.26
N GLN A 21 3.62 -32.09 -34.01
CA GLN A 21 4.05 -33.50 -33.93
C GLN A 21 3.36 -34.27 -32.81
N TYR A 22 3.07 -33.60 -31.69
CA TYR A 22 2.33 -34.19 -30.59
C TYR A 22 0.88 -34.49 -30.97
N TYR A 23 0.22 -33.60 -31.72
CA TYR A 23 -1.12 -33.84 -32.26
C TYR A 23 -1.14 -34.98 -33.29
N ASP A 24 -0.12 -35.08 -34.14
CA ASP A 24 0.09 -36.25 -35.03
C ASP A 24 0.21 -37.55 -34.23
N LYS A 25 1.09 -37.58 -33.21
CA LYS A 25 1.28 -38.75 -32.33
C LYS A 25 0.00 -39.15 -31.59
N LYS A 26 -0.85 -38.18 -31.23
CA LYS A 26 -2.16 -38.44 -30.58
C LYS A 26 -3.26 -38.79 -31.57
N GLY A 27 -2.96 -38.75 -32.88
CA GLY A 27 -3.91 -38.99 -33.96
C GLY A 27 -5.00 -37.92 -34.06
N LEU A 28 -4.71 -36.71 -33.59
CA LEU A 28 -5.61 -35.55 -33.64
C LEU A 28 -5.49 -34.83 -34.99
N LEU A 29 -4.26 -34.68 -35.46
CA LEU A 29 -3.93 -34.01 -36.72
C LEU A 29 -2.83 -34.78 -37.43
N LYS A 30 -3.19 -35.56 -38.45
CA LYS A 30 -2.24 -36.30 -39.27
C LYS A 30 -1.82 -35.44 -40.47
N PRO A 31 -0.57 -35.57 -40.95
CA PRO A 31 -0.20 -34.97 -42.23
C PRO A 31 -1.02 -35.60 -43.36
N ALA A 32 -1.30 -34.83 -44.40
CA ALA A 32 -1.95 -35.33 -45.61
C ALA A 32 -1.12 -36.45 -46.23
N TYR A 33 0.21 -36.28 -46.25
CA TYR A 33 1.17 -37.31 -46.63
C TYR A 33 2.57 -36.98 -46.11
N ILE A 34 3.49 -37.94 -46.21
CA ILE A 34 4.90 -37.80 -45.85
C ILE A 34 5.73 -37.87 -47.14
N LYS A 35 6.57 -36.87 -47.41
CA LYS A 35 7.49 -36.85 -48.55
C LYS A 35 8.63 -37.85 -48.35
N GLU A 36 9.32 -38.23 -49.44
CA GLU A 36 10.42 -39.22 -49.42
C GLU A 36 11.55 -38.86 -48.44
N ASN A 37 11.79 -37.57 -48.23
CA ASN A 37 12.75 -37.04 -47.27
C ASN A 37 12.24 -37.05 -45.81
N SER A 38 11.14 -37.75 -45.51
CA SER A 38 10.48 -37.81 -44.20
C SER A 38 9.88 -36.49 -43.70
N TYR A 39 9.66 -35.51 -44.59
CA TYR A 39 8.97 -34.28 -44.24
C TYR A 39 7.45 -34.49 -44.24
N ARG A 40 6.79 -33.99 -43.20
CA ARG A 40 5.32 -34.00 -43.06
C ARG A 40 4.73 -32.85 -43.86
N VAL A 41 3.75 -33.16 -44.71
CA VAL A 41 3.05 -32.17 -45.54
C VAL A 41 1.58 -32.13 -45.14
N TYR A 42 1.04 -30.91 -45.04
CA TYR A 42 -0.32 -30.61 -44.66
C TYR A 42 -0.98 -29.80 -45.78
N THR A 43 -2.28 -29.99 -45.99
CA THR A 43 -3.06 -29.21 -46.96
C THR A 43 -4.02 -28.27 -46.24
N GLU A 44 -4.79 -27.49 -47.00
CA GLU A 44 -5.83 -26.61 -46.47
C GLU A 44 -6.80 -27.33 -45.51
N ASN A 45 -7.15 -28.59 -45.77
CA ASN A 45 -8.03 -29.37 -44.88
C ASN A 45 -7.41 -29.58 -43.49
N GLU A 46 -6.11 -29.89 -43.43
CA GLU A 46 -5.41 -30.06 -42.15
C GLU A 46 -5.19 -28.72 -41.45
N VAL A 47 -5.03 -27.63 -42.20
CA VAL A 47 -4.95 -26.27 -41.65
C VAL A 47 -6.26 -25.92 -40.93
N GLU A 48 -7.41 -26.13 -41.57
CA GLU A 48 -8.73 -25.91 -40.97
C GLU A 48 -8.94 -26.78 -39.72
N LYS A 49 -8.55 -28.05 -39.80
CA LYS A 49 -8.61 -28.98 -38.66
C LYS A 49 -7.72 -28.52 -37.49
N LEU A 50 -6.50 -28.05 -37.78
CA LEU A 50 -5.60 -27.50 -36.78
C LEU A 50 -6.19 -26.24 -36.13
N GLN A 51 -6.76 -25.33 -36.92
CA GLN A 51 -7.40 -24.12 -36.41
C GLN A 51 -8.52 -24.46 -35.42
N LEU A 52 -9.39 -25.43 -35.75
CA LEU A 52 -10.45 -25.88 -34.85
C LEU A 52 -9.90 -26.51 -33.56
N ILE A 53 -8.86 -27.35 -33.66
CA ILE A 53 -8.18 -27.93 -32.48
C ILE A 53 -7.71 -26.82 -31.54
N LEU A 54 -7.10 -25.76 -32.07
CA LEU A 54 -6.55 -24.68 -31.28
C LEU A 54 -7.66 -23.87 -30.57
N ILE A 55 -8.73 -23.52 -31.28
CA ILE A 55 -9.89 -22.83 -30.70
C ILE A 55 -10.49 -23.63 -29.53
N LEU A 56 -10.71 -24.93 -29.72
CA LEU A 56 -11.26 -25.79 -28.67
C LEU A 56 -10.29 -25.94 -27.49
N LYS A 57 -8.99 -25.97 -27.76
CA LYS A 57 -7.95 -26.06 -26.73
C LYS A 57 -7.86 -24.77 -25.90
N GLU A 58 -8.04 -23.60 -26.51
CA GLU A 58 -8.14 -22.30 -25.84
C GLU A 58 -9.35 -22.25 -24.89
N MET A 59 -10.45 -22.92 -25.23
CA MET A 59 -11.60 -23.12 -24.35
C MET A 59 -11.37 -24.16 -23.25
N ASP A 60 -10.13 -24.62 -23.03
CA ASP A 60 -9.78 -25.66 -22.06
C ASP A 60 -10.52 -27.00 -22.26
N ILE A 61 -10.89 -27.32 -23.50
CA ILE A 61 -11.44 -28.64 -23.82
C ILE A 61 -10.28 -29.65 -23.89
N SER A 62 -10.52 -30.87 -23.39
CA SER A 62 -9.49 -31.89 -23.36
C SER A 62 -9.20 -32.42 -24.77
N LEU A 63 -7.96 -32.84 -25.04
CA LEU A 63 -7.61 -33.41 -26.35
C LEU A 63 -8.41 -34.69 -26.67
N LYS A 64 -8.89 -35.39 -25.65
CA LYS A 64 -9.75 -36.58 -25.82
C LYS A 64 -11.11 -36.17 -26.38
N ASP A 65 -11.71 -35.12 -25.84
CA ASP A 65 -13.03 -34.63 -26.27
C ASP A 65 -12.92 -33.91 -27.62
N ILE A 66 -11.83 -33.17 -27.86
CA ILE A 66 -11.51 -32.60 -29.17
C ILE A 66 -11.45 -33.71 -30.23
N LYS A 67 -10.81 -34.85 -29.91
CA LYS A 67 -10.77 -35.99 -30.83
C LYS A 67 -12.17 -36.49 -31.19
N VAL A 68 -13.04 -36.64 -30.18
CA VAL A 68 -14.43 -37.07 -30.39
C VAL A 68 -15.17 -36.07 -31.28
N ILE A 69 -14.99 -34.77 -31.04
CA ILE A 69 -15.59 -33.71 -31.87
C ILE A 69 -15.13 -33.83 -33.33
N LEU A 70 -13.83 -33.99 -33.57
CA LEU A 70 -13.25 -34.10 -34.92
C LEU A 70 -13.60 -35.40 -35.64
N ASP A 71 -13.74 -36.51 -34.92
CA ASP A 71 -14.10 -37.82 -35.48
C ASP A 71 -15.63 -37.92 -35.72
N SER A 72 -16.41 -37.05 -35.09
CA SER A 72 -17.88 -37.15 -35.11
C SER A 72 -18.54 -36.63 -36.38
N ASP A 73 -17.85 -35.81 -37.19
CA ASP A 73 -18.13 -35.20 -38.53
C ASP A 73 -19.59 -34.94 -39.01
N LYS A 74 -20.61 -35.28 -38.21
CA LYS A 74 -22.04 -35.34 -38.49
C LYS A 74 -22.91 -35.39 -37.22
N ASP A 75 -22.37 -35.73 -36.06
CA ASP A 75 -23.17 -35.79 -34.82
C ASP A 75 -23.12 -34.48 -34.02
N MET A 76 -23.73 -33.43 -34.59
CA MET A 76 -23.86 -32.11 -33.97
C MET A 76 -24.42 -32.15 -32.54
N LYS A 77 -25.15 -33.22 -32.19
CA LYS A 77 -25.65 -33.44 -30.83
C LYS A 77 -24.53 -33.72 -29.83
N ALA A 78 -23.55 -34.54 -30.19
CA ALA A 78 -22.42 -34.88 -29.31
C ALA A 78 -21.55 -33.64 -29.02
N ILE A 79 -21.31 -32.82 -30.03
CA ILE A 79 -20.57 -31.55 -29.92
C ILE A 79 -21.31 -30.59 -28.97
N ASN A 80 -22.61 -30.39 -29.19
CA ASN A 80 -23.42 -29.53 -28.31
C ASN A 80 -23.39 -30.00 -26.86
N LEU A 81 -23.45 -31.31 -26.62
CA LEU A 81 -23.46 -31.87 -25.26
C LEU A 81 -22.12 -31.62 -24.53
N ILE A 82 -20.99 -31.74 -25.22
CA ILE A 82 -19.66 -31.40 -24.68
C ILE A 82 -19.57 -29.91 -24.36
N LEU A 83 -20.07 -29.04 -25.26
CA LEU A 83 -20.06 -27.60 -25.06
C LEU A 83 -20.98 -27.19 -23.90
N GLU A 84 -22.18 -27.75 -23.79
CA GLU A 84 -23.09 -27.51 -22.65
C GLU A 84 -22.47 -27.94 -21.33
N GLN A 85 -21.82 -29.10 -21.29
CA GLN A 85 -21.09 -29.55 -20.11
C GLN A 85 -20.00 -28.53 -19.73
N LYS A 86 -19.22 -28.05 -20.71
CA LYS A 86 -18.16 -27.09 -20.48
C LYS A 86 -18.68 -25.74 -20.00
N ILE A 87 -19.80 -25.28 -20.53
CA ILE A 87 -20.50 -24.07 -20.07
C ILE A 87 -20.87 -24.24 -18.59
N ASN A 88 -21.52 -25.34 -18.22
CA ASN A 88 -21.95 -25.59 -16.84
C ASN A 88 -20.75 -25.68 -15.87
N GLU A 89 -19.68 -26.38 -16.26
CA GLU A 89 -18.45 -26.46 -15.46
C GLU A 89 -17.81 -25.07 -15.26
N THR A 90 -17.79 -24.25 -16.31
CA THR A 90 -17.21 -22.90 -16.27
C THR A 90 -18.05 -21.96 -15.40
N THR A 91 -19.38 -22.03 -15.51
CA THR A 91 -20.30 -21.28 -14.66
C THR A 91 -20.10 -21.61 -13.17
N LYS A 92 -19.99 -22.90 -12.83
CA LYS A 92 -19.68 -23.32 -11.45
C LYS A 92 -18.34 -22.77 -10.95
N LYS A 93 -17.31 -22.75 -11.79
CA LYS A 93 -16.01 -22.15 -11.44
C LYS A 93 -16.15 -20.65 -11.19
N ILE A 94 -16.93 -19.93 -11.99
CA ILE A 94 -17.19 -18.49 -11.81
C ILE A 94 -17.88 -18.26 -10.46
N GLU A 95 -18.92 -19.02 -10.13
CA GLU A 95 -19.63 -18.91 -8.84
C GLU A 95 -18.68 -19.16 -7.65
N GLN A 96 -17.83 -20.19 -7.75
CA GLN A 96 -16.83 -20.49 -6.73
C GLN A 96 -15.80 -19.36 -6.57
N GLN A 97 -15.30 -18.82 -7.68
CA GLN A 97 -14.34 -17.71 -7.68
C GLN A 97 -14.96 -16.43 -7.12
N GLN A 98 -16.23 -16.14 -7.42
CA GLN A 98 -16.95 -15.00 -6.85
C GLN A 98 -17.14 -15.15 -5.34
N SER A 99 -17.47 -16.35 -4.86
CA SER A 99 -17.56 -16.64 -3.42
C SER A 99 -16.20 -16.45 -2.73
N GLN A 100 -15.12 -16.93 -3.34
CA GLN A 100 -13.76 -16.74 -2.85
C GLN A 100 -13.37 -15.25 -2.81
N LEU A 101 -13.69 -14.50 -3.87
CA LEU A 101 -13.45 -13.06 -3.92
C LEU A 101 -14.17 -12.33 -2.78
N LYS A 102 -15.44 -12.66 -2.54
CA LYS A 102 -16.22 -12.11 -1.42
C LYS A 102 -15.58 -12.43 -0.07
N HIS A 103 -15.08 -13.65 0.11
CA HIS A 103 -14.38 -14.05 1.33
C HIS A 103 -13.08 -13.26 1.54
N ILE A 104 -12.28 -13.09 0.49
CA ILE A 104 -11.06 -12.28 0.51
C ILE A 104 -11.39 -10.82 0.86
N GLN A 105 -12.44 -10.24 0.27
CA GLN A 105 -12.89 -8.89 0.58
C GLN A 105 -13.33 -8.74 2.03
N ASN A 106 -14.10 -9.70 2.56
CA ASN A 106 -14.52 -9.70 3.95
C ASN A 106 -13.30 -9.75 4.89
N ILE A 107 -12.37 -10.68 4.65
CA ILE A 107 -11.13 -10.78 5.44
C ILE A 107 -10.33 -9.47 5.34
N LYS A 108 -10.17 -8.91 4.14
CA LYS A 108 -9.48 -7.62 3.95
C LYS A 108 -10.13 -6.52 4.77
N ASN A 109 -11.46 -6.43 4.79
CA ASN A 109 -12.18 -5.42 5.58
C ASN A 109 -11.98 -5.65 7.07
N THR A 110 -12.11 -6.89 7.56
CA THR A 110 -11.84 -7.25 8.96
C THR A 110 -10.40 -6.93 9.37
N ILE A 111 -9.41 -7.23 8.51
CA ILE A 111 -8.01 -6.87 8.75
C ILE A 111 -7.83 -5.35 8.73
N THR A 112 -8.52 -4.61 7.85
CA THR A 112 -8.38 -3.14 7.80
C THR A 112 -9.01 -2.48 9.04
N GLU A 113 -10.12 -3.02 9.53
CA GLU A 113 -10.80 -2.55 10.75
C GLU A 113 -10.03 -2.93 12.02
N HIS A 114 -9.44 -4.13 12.09
CA HIS A 114 -8.70 -4.61 13.28
C HIS A 114 -7.18 -4.31 13.26
N SER A 115 -6.49 -4.32 12.11
CA SER A 115 -5.03 -4.09 12.03
C SER A 115 -4.62 -2.63 12.23
N ASN A 116 -5.50 -1.68 11.87
CA ASN A 116 -5.37 -0.27 12.28
C ASN A 116 -5.38 -0.07 13.80
N SER A 117 -5.70 -1.09 14.59
CA SER A 117 -5.69 -1.00 16.06
C SER A 117 -4.48 -1.68 16.72
N GLN A 118 -3.79 -2.63 16.08
CA GLN A 118 -2.72 -3.41 16.73
C GLN A 118 -1.34 -3.09 16.18
N ILE A 119 -1.16 -3.09 14.85
CA ILE A 119 0.10 -2.66 14.23
C ILE A 119 0.29 -1.16 14.48
N GLN A 120 -0.78 -0.38 14.36
CA GLN A 120 -0.77 1.04 14.72
C GLN A 120 -0.40 1.24 16.19
N LYS A 121 -0.89 0.41 17.13
CA LYS A 121 -0.49 0.50 18.55
C LYS A 121 0.99 0.19 18.74
N LEU A 122 1.54 -0.83 18.10
CA LEU A 122 2.97 -1.18 18.23
C LEU A 122 3.87 -0.11 17.61
N VAL A 123 3.53 0.37 16.41
CA VAL A 123 4.20 1.48 15.73
C VAL A 123 4.06 2.77 16.52
N ASP A 124 2.89 3.05 17.12
CA ASP A 124 2.67 4.21 17.98
C ASP A 124 3.42 4.10 19.30
N ILE A 125 3.58 2.90 19.87
CA ILE A 125 4.40 2.66 21.06
C ILE A 125 5.88 2.86 20.75
N GLU A 126 6.40 2.26 19.67
CA GLU A 126 7.80 2.43 19.25
C GLU A 126 8.08 3.91 18.94
N ASN A 127 7.20 4.55 18.20
CA ASN A 127 7.30 5.98 17.91
C ASN A 127 7.13 6.85 19.15
N ALA A 128 6.26 6.48 20.09
CA ALA A 128 6.10 7.21 21.34
C ALA A 128 7.34 7.05 22.23
N MET A 129 7.96 5.88 22.28
CA MET A 129 9.20 5.63 23.02
C MET A 129 10.36 6.42 22.41
N LYS A 130 10.57 6.33 21.09
CA LYS A 130 11.63 7.05 20.38
C LYS A 130 11.47 8.59 20.46
N ARG A 131 10.23 9.09 20.38
CA ARG A 131 9.94 10.54 20.55
C ARG A 131 10.01 10.99 22.01
N ASN A 132 9.86 10.09 23.00
CA ASN A 132 9.94 10.47 24.40
C ASN A 132 11.37 10.79 24.81
N ASP A 133 12.38 10.11 24.28
CA ASP A 133 13.78 10.37 24.64
C ASP A 133 14.28 11.73 24.15
N GLU A 134 13.97 12.10 22.90
CA GLU A 134 14.27 13.44 22.37
C GLU A 134 13.51 14.54 23.11
N LYS A 135 12.23 14.27 23.46
CA LYS A 135 11.41 15.19 24.26
C LYS A 135 11.96 15.36 25.67
N ASN A 136 12.36 14.28 26.31
CA ASN A 136 12.91 14.29 27.65
C ASN A 136 14.25 15.03 27.67
N ALA A 137 15.09 14.87 26.64
CA ALA A 137 16.32 15.62 26.50
C ALA A 137 16.07 17.14 26.33
N LEU A 138 15.08 17.53 25.53
CA LEU A 138 14.68 18.94 25.37
C LEU A 138 14.15 19.51 26.70
N TYR A 139 13.20 18.84 27.35
CA TYR A 139 12.63 19.31 28.61
C TYR A 139 13.67 19.37 29.72
N LYS A 140 14.60 18.42 29.81
CA LYS A 140 15.69 18.45 30.78
C LYS A 140 16.57 19.69 30.59
N LYS A 141 16.91 20.04 29.34
CA LYS A 141 17.66 21.27 29.03
C LYS A 141 16.88 22.53 29.41
N LEU A 142 15.59 22.61 29.07
CA LEU A 142 14.76 23.77 29.41
C LEU A 142 14.56 23.92 30.93
N PHE A 143 14.37 22.80 31.64
CA PHE A 143 14.23 22.77 33.10
C PHE A 143 15.49 23.25 33.82
N ILE A 144 16.67 22.84 33.36
CA ILE A 144 17.95 23.31 33.92
C ILE A 144 18.09 24.82 33.74
N ILE A 145 17.83 25.35 32.54
CA ILE A 145 17.93 26.80 32.27
C ILE A 145 16.92 27.58 33.12
N GLY A 146 15.68 27.10 33.23
CA GLY A 146 14.66 27.69 34.09
C GLY A 146 15.07 27.70 35.55
N GLY A 147 15.61 26.59 36.06
CA GLY A 147 16.12 26.47 37.44
C GLY A 147 17.28 27.42 37.74
N CYS A 148 18.20 27.62 36.80
CA CYS A 148 19.26 28.62 36.96
C CYS A 148 18.69 30.05 37.01
N ALA A 149 17.71 30.36 36.15
CA ALA A 149 17.08 31.68 36.13
C ALA A 149 16.31 31.98 37.43
N THR A 150 15.58 31.01 37.97
CA THR A 150 14.89 31.17 39.25
C THR A 150 15.86 31.32 40.41
N PHE A 151 16.99 30.58 40.40
CA PHE A 151 18.05 30.75 41.39
C PHE A 151 18.65 32.17 41.36
N ILE A 152 18.93 32.70 40.17
CA ILE A 152 19.42 34.08 39.99
C ILE A 152 18.41 35.10 40.53
N GLN A 153 17.10 34.88 40.31
CA GLN A 153 16.05 35.73 40.88
C GLN A 153 16.03 35.70 42.41
N LEU A 154 16.13 34.50 43.02
CA LEU A 154 16.16 34.37 44.48
C LEU A 154 17.38 35.07 45.08
N VAL A 155 18.56 34.89 44.48
CA VAL A 155 19.79 35.59 44.89
C VAL A 155 19.63 37.11 44.74
N GLY A 156 19.06 37.58 43.63
CA GLY A 156 18.78 39.00 43.40
C GLY A 156 17.85 39.60 44.45
N VAL A 157 16.80 38.87 44.84
CA VAL A 157 15.90 39.26 45.94
C VAL A 157 16.67 39.32 47.27
N SER A 158 17.44 38.28 47.62
CA SER A 158 18.20 38.25 48.88
C SER A 158 19.20 39.41 49.00
N ILE A 159 19.94 39.71 47.92
CA ILE A 159 20.87 40.84 47.86
C ILE A 159 20.13 42.18 47.97
N SER A 160 18.96 42.30 47.34
CA SER A 160 18.11 43.50 47.43
C SER A 160 17.70 43.81 48.87
N PHE A 161 17.34 42.78 49.65
CA PHE A 161 17.06 42.92 51.09
C PHE A 161 18.30 43.32 51.90
N ALA A 162 19.46 42.71 51.62
CA ALA A 162 20.70 42.98 52.36
C ALA A 162 21.23 44.41 52.14
N ILE A 163 21.17 44.92 50.90
CA ILE A 163 21.70 46.24 50.53
C ILE A 163 20.63 47.35 50.66
N LYS A 164 19.37 47.00 50.96
CA LYS A 164 18.22 47.93 51.01
C LYS A 164 18.05 48.73 49.71
N SER A 165 18.33 48.09 48.58
CA SER A 165 18.22 48.69 47.23
C SER A 165 17.45 47.76 46.31
N TYR A 166 16.57 48.29 45.48
CA TYR A 166 15.75 47.52 44.54
C TYR A 166 16.50 47.13 43.25
N LEU A 167 17.67 47.72 43.01
CA LEU A 167 18.42 47.54 41.76
C LEU A 167 18.80 46.06 41.47
N PRO A 168 19.32 45.27 42.44
CA PRO A 168 19.64 43.85 42.21
C PRO A 168 18.42 43.00 41.84
N PHE A 169 17.27 43.31 42.43
CA PHE A 169 16.00 42.66 42.10
C PHE A 169 15.58 42.97 40.66
N LEU A 170 15.61 44.25 40.25
CA LEU A 170 15.26 44.65 38.88
C LEU A 170 16.19 44.01 37.84
N VAL A 171 17.49 43.96 38.09
CA VAL A 171 18.46 43.29 37.20
C VAL A 171 18.13 41.80 37.08
N SER A 172 17.86 41.12 38.19
CA SER A 172 17.49 39.70 38.18
C SER A 172 16.15 39.43 37.47
N LEU A 173 15.20 40.38 37.53
CA LEU A 173 13.93 40.31 36.83
C LEU A 173 14.12 40.41 35.31
N ILE A 174 14.97 41.34 34.86
CA ILE A 174 15.32 41.50 33.44
C ILE A 174 15.98 40.22 32.90
N ILE A 175 16.94 39.66 33.64
CA ILE A 175 17.58 38.38 33.29
C ILE A 175 16.53 37.26 33.18
N GLY A 176 15.59 37.20 34.14
CA GLY A 176 14.49 36.23 34.11
C GLY A 176 13.62 36.34 32.85
N VAL A 177 13.28 37.57 32.42
CA VAL A 177 12.50 37.80 31.20
C VAL A 177 13.28 37.38 29.95
N ILE A 178 14.59 37.67 29.89
CA ILE A 178 15.46 37.23 28.78
C ILE A 178 15.52 35.69 28.72
N CYS A 179 15.71 35.03 29.86
CA CYS A 179 15.70 33.57 29.91
C CYS A 179 14.33 32.98 29.51
N ALA A 180 13.23 33.55 29.99
CA ALA A 180 11.88 33.08 29.66
C ALA A 180 11.56 33.22 28.17
N THR A 181 11.95 34.34 27.54
CA THR A 181 11.78 34.55 26.09
C THR A 181 12.64 33.59 25.28
N ALA A 182 13.91 33.37 25.67
CA ALA A 182 14.79 32.40 25.02
C ALA A 182 14.27 30.96 25.11
N ILE A 183 13.82 30.53 26.30
CA ILE A 183 13.19 29.22 26.55
C ILE A 183 11.96 29.06 25.65
N THR A 184 11.09 30.07 25.64
CA THR A 184 9.84 30.05 24.86
C THR A 184 10.13 29.91 23.36
N ASN A 185 11.07 30.70 22.83
CA ASN A 185 11.44 30.65 21.43
C ASN A 185 12.07 29.30 21.05
N LYS A 186 12.98 28.78 21.88
CA LYS A 186 13.63 27.50 21.65
C LYS A 186 12.64 26.34 21.66
N TYR A 187 11.68 26.36 22.59
CA TYR A 187 10.61 25.37 22.64
C TYR A 187 9.69 25.49 21.42
N PHE A 188 9.28 26.71 21.05
CA PHE A 188 8.43 26.95 19.87
C PHE A 188 9.08 26.51 18.55
N GLU A 189 10.40 26.65 18.41
CA GLU A 189 11.14 26.16 17.23
C GLU A 189 11.20 24.63 17.16
N ALA A 190 11.22 23.96 18.30
CA ALA A 190 11.33 22.50 18.39
C ALA A 190 10.00 21.77 18.19
N VAL A 191 8.85 22.46 18.17
CA VAL A 191 7.53 21.83 18.12
C VAL A 191 6.76 22.13 16.83
N VAL A 192 6.03 21.13 16.35
CA VAL A 192 5.05 21.21 15.26
C VAL A 192 3.74 20.56 15.70
N TYR A 193 2.63 20.90 15.05
CA TYR A 193 1.30 20.43 15.46
C TYR A 193 0.63 19.62 14.36
N MET A 194 0.05 18.49 14.72
CA MET A 194 -0.70 17.62 13.82
C MET A 194 -2.20 17.79 14.03
N CYS A 195 -2.95 17.99 12.94
CA CYS A 195 -4.40 18.06 12.99
C CYS A 195 -5.04 16.66 13.13
N PRO A 196 -5.92 16.41 14.10
CA PRO A 196 -6.57 15.09 14.25
C PRO A 196 -7.61 14.79 13.16
N ASN A 197 -8.06 15.80 12.41
CA ASN A 197 -9.11 15.63 11.40
C ASN A 197 -8.54 15.28 10.01
N CYS A 198 -7.45 15.95 9.62
CA CYS A 198 -6.84 15.79 8.28
C CYS A 198 -5.39 15.31 8.33
N HIS A 199 -4.85 15.03 9.52
CA HIS A 199 -3.49 14.53 9.75
C HIS A 199 -2.34 15.43 9.23
N THR A 200 -2.66 16.63 8.72
CA THR A 200 -1.67 17.60 8.26
C THR A 200 -0.89 18.19 9.44
N THR A 201 0.44 18.23 9.31
CA THR A 201 1.34 18.90 10.24
C THR A 201 1.52 20.37 9.87
N PHE A 202 1.47 21.28 10.84
CA PHE A 202 1.62 22.71 10.61
C PHE A 202 2.25 23.41 11.83
N LYS A 203 2.76 24.62 11.59
CA LYS A 203 3.28 25.50 12.66
C LYS A 203 2.38 26.74 12.77
N PRO A 204 1.73 26.98 13.93
CA PRO A 204 0.90 28.17 14.13
C PRO A 204 1.76 29.44 14.25
N LYS A 205 1.14 30.61 14.14
CA LYS A 205 1.80 31.89 14.49
C LYS A 205 2.09 31.94 15.99
N LEU A 206 3.26 32.46 16.39
CA LEU A 206 3.73 32.51 17.79
C LEU A 206 2.69 33.08 18.77
N LEU A 207 2.09 34.23 18.45
CA LEU A 207 1.12 34.87 19.34
C LEU A 207 -0.15 34.03 19.56
N LYS A 208 -0.66 33.42 18.47
CA LYS A 208 -1.81 32.52 18.54
C LYS A 208 -1.48 31.22 19.26
N TRP A 209 -0.23 30.79 19.14
CA TRP A 209 0.27 29.63 19.85
C TRP A 209 0.34 29.91 21.34
N LEU A 210 1.01 30.98 21.78
CA LEU A 210 1.26 31.31 23.18
C LEU A 210 -0.03 31.31 24.03
N PHE A 211 -1.08 31.96 23.53
CA PHE A 211 -2.35 32.13 24.24
C PHE A 211 -3.40 31.05 23.93
N ALA A 212 -3.09 30.03 23.14
CA ALA A 212 -4.02 28.93 22.90
C ALA A 212 -4.17 28.03 24.15
N ALA A 213 -5.39 27.58 24.41
CA ALA A 213 -5.67 26.58 25.42
C ALA A 213 -4.85 25.30 25.13
N HIS A 214 -4.15 24.77 26.13
CA HIS A 214 -3.22 23.66 25.95
C HIS A 214 -3.26 22.67 27.12
N THR A 215 -2.82 21.46 26.82
CA THR A 215 -2.47 20.40 27.78
C THR A 215 -1.01 20.05 27.58
N ILE A 216 -0.47 19.12 28.37
CA ILE A 216 0.91 18.62 28.22
C ILE A 216 1.20 18.07 26.82
N LYS A 217 0.19 17.59 26.08
CA LYS A 217 0.37 16.94 24.77
C LYS A 217 -0.35 17.63 23.61
N THR A 218 -1.26 18.57 23.87
CA THR A 218 -2.12 19.13 22.83
C THR A 218 -2.33 20.62 22.99
N ARG A 219 -2.64 21.31 21.88
CA ARG A 219 -2.97 22.73 21.87
C ARG A 219 -4.15 23.00 20.94
N LYS A 220 -5.12 23.80 21.39
CA LYS A 220 -6.36 24.11 20.65
C LYS A 220 -6.07 25.13 19.54
N LEU A 221 -5.89 24.65 18.31
CA LEU A 221 -5.44 25.43 17.16
C LEU A 221 -6.41 25.27 15.98
N LYS A 222 -6.47 26.30 15.12
CA LYS A 222 -7.20 26.23 13.85
C LYS A 222 -6.26 25.68 12.77
N CYS A 223 -6.63 24.57 12.15
CA CYS A 223 -5.84 23.95 11.09
C CYS A 223 -5.82 24.86 9.83
N PRO A 224 -4.66 25.07 9.18
CA PRO A 224 -4.61 25.82 7.93
C PRO A 224 -5.21 25.05 6.74
N ASN A 225 -5.21 23.71 6.79
CA ASN A 225 -5.71 22.87 5.71
C ASN A 225 -7.23 22.67 5.78
N CYS A 226 -7.73 22.03 6.86
CA CYS A 226 -9.17 21.73 6.98
C CYS A 226 -9.98 22.78 7.76
N HIS A 227 -9.36 23.89 8.18
CA HIS A 227 -9.98 25.01 8.91
C HIS A 227 -10.70 24.70 10.24
N ASN A 228 -10.77 23.45 10.66
CA ASN A 228 -11.34 23.03 11.93
C ASN A 228 -10.45 23.44 13.12
N LYS A 229 -11.09 23.85 14.21
CA LYS A 229 -10.43 24.26 15.46
C LYS A 229 -10.53 23.15 16.49
N ASN A 230 -9.47 22.35 16.61
CA ASN A 230 -9.42 21.17 17.48
C ASN A 230 -8.18 21.19 18.37
N HIS A 231 -8.11 20.27 19.34
CA HIS A 231 -6.88 20.00 20.08
C HIS A 231 -5.90 19.27 19.16
N CYS A 232 -4.93 20.02 18.61
CA CYS A 232 -3.88 19.48 17.76
C CYS A 232 -2.79 18.85 18.62
N LEU A 233 -2.29 17.70 18.17
CA LEU A 233 -1.25 16.94 18.87
C LEU A 233 0.10 17.64 18.67
N GLU A 234 0.83 17.87 19.76
CA GLU A 234 2.19 18.40 19.71
C GLU A 234 3.19 17.30 19.36
N LEU A 235 4.05 17.58 18.39
CA LEU A 235 5.11 16.72 17.92
C LEU A 235 6.43 17.48 17.94
N ILE A 236 7.54 16.79 18.19
CA ILE A 236 8.87 17.37 18.07
C ILE A 236 9.29 17.34 16.61
N LYS A 237 9.82 18.46 16.14
CA LYS A 237 10.41 18.59 14.81
C LYS A 237 11.65 17.69 14.77
N THR A 238 11.61 16.64 13.96
CA THR A 238 12.80 15.82 13.68
C THR A 238 13.84 16.68 12.95
N PRO A 239 15.15 16.47 13.20
CA PRO A 239 16.21 17.16 12.47
C PRO A 239 16.11 16.94 10.96
#